data_AF-A0A962QGH3-F1
#
_entry.id   AF-A0A962QGH3-F1
#
_cell.length_a   1.000
_cell.length_b   1.000
_cell.length_c   1.000
_cell.angle_alpha   90.00
_cell.angle_beta   90.00
_cell.angle_gamma   90.00
#
_symmetry.space_group_name_H-M   'P 1'
#
loop_
_entity.id
_entity.type
_entity.pdbx_description
1 polymer ?
#
loop_
_entity_poly.entity_id
_entity_poly.type
_entity_poly.pdbx_seq_one_letter_code
_entity_poly.pdbx_strand_id
1 'polypeptide(L)'
;MYTVSEIRQRVQGTEQERTGYNAMADAWESMWRLEAFKETRAQANQKGREQVVLPDPQNVVNLAMRLLANEPKIEIPTDMDAVTEDSEANADLRKKYLMYLWQRSNIDQRRNLFSDISWQGLVLGRFCLEIKWVKDQLPAMLKDKRCPI
;
A
#
# COMPACT_ATOMS: atom_id res chain seq x y z
N MET A 1 -7.75 -24.76 -20.95
CA MET A 1 -8.29 -23.44 -21.33
C MET A 1 -9.61 -23.29 -20.60
N TYR A 2 -9.79 -22.27 -19.76
CA TYR A 2 -11.04 -22.11 -18.99
C TYR A 2 -12.19 -21.68 -19.90
N THR A 3 -13.39 -22.18 -19.64
CA THR A 3 -14.60 -21.71 -20.34
C THR A 3 -15.04 -20.35 -19.79
N VAL A 4 -15.75 -19.55 -20.60
CA VAL A 4 -16.24 -18.21 -20.19
C VAL A 4 -17.14 -18.30 -18.94
N SER A 5 -17.92 -19.38 -18.82
CA SER A 5 -18.75 -19.68 -17.65
C SER A 5 -17.92 -19.92 -16.39
N GLU A 6 -16.82 -20.68 -16.48
CA GLU A 6 -15.93 -20.93 -15.34
C GLU A 6 -15.24 -19.66 -14.87
N ILE A 7 -14.81 -18.80 -15.80
CA ILE A 7 -14.22 -17.49 -15.48
C ILE A 7 -15.24 -16.64 -14.72
N ARG A 8 -16.47 -16.55 -15.23
CA ARG A 8 -17.53 -15.75 -14.60
C ARG A 8 -17.88 -16.25 -13.20
N GLN A 9 -17.96 -17.56 -13.01
CA GLN A 9 -18.25 -18.15 -11.70
C GLN A 9 -17.13 -17.85 -10.69
N ARG A 10 -15.86 -17.93 -11.12
CA ARG A 10 -14.72 -17.58 -10.26
C ARG A 10 -14.72 -16.10 -9.87
N VAL A 11 -14.97 -15.22 -10.84
CA VAL A 11 -15.09 -13.77 -10.58
C VAL A 11 -16.22 -13.49 -9.60
N GLN A 12 -17.40 -14.07 -9.81
CA GLN A 12 -18.55 -13.87 -8.91
C GLN A 12 -18.28 -14.37 -7.49
N GLY A 13 -17.61 -15.51 -7.34
CA GLY A 13 -17.19 -16.01 -6.01
C GLY A 13 -16.26 -15.02 -5.31
N THR A 14 -15.23 -14.53 -6.01
CA THR A 14 -14.29 -13.56 -5.45
C THR A 14 -14.94 -12.22 -5.11
N GLU A 15 -15.86 -11.74 -5.94
CA GLU A 15 -16.59 -10.50 -5.69
C GLU A 15 -17.51 -10.60 -4.48
N GLN A 16 -18.23 -11.72 -4.33
CA GLN A 16 -19.07 -11.97 -3.15
C GLN A 16 -18.24 -12.03 -1.87
N GLU A 17 -17.11 -12.74 -1.86
CA GLU A 17 -16.19 -12.81 -0.72
C GLU A 17 -15.64 -11.43 -0.33
N ARG A 18 -15.38 -10.56 -1.32
CA ARG A 18 -14.85 -9.21 -1.10
C ARG A 18 -15.92 -8.17 -0.74
N THR A 19 -17.20 -8.46 -0.95
CA THR A 19 -18.27 -7.46 -0.82
C THR A 19 -18.33 -6.86 0.59
N GLY A 20 -18.22 -7.70 1.63
CA GLY A 20 -18.21 -7.23 3.02
C GLY A 20 -17.02 -6.33 3.33
N TYR A 21 -15.82 -6.72 2.88
CA TYR A 21 -14.60 -5.95 3.06
C TYR A 21 -14.61 -4.63 2.29
N ASN A 22 -15.15 -4.62 1.06
CA ASN A 22 -15.30 -3.40 0.26
C ASN A 22 -16.21 -2.39 0.96
N ALA A 23 -17.36 -2.84 1.47
CA ALA A 23 -18.29 -1.95 2.17
C ALA A 23 -17.65 -1.32 3.43
N MET A 24 -16.81 -2.07 4.17
CA MET A 24 -16.07 -1.52 5.30
C MET A 24 -15.02 -0.50 4.87
N ALA A 25 -14.24 -0.82 3.83
CA ALA A 25 -13.22 0.08 3.30
C ALA A 25 -13.83 1.40 2.79
N ASP A 26 -14.96 1.33 2.07
CA ASP A 26 -15.67 2.51 1.57
C ASP A 26 -16.20 3.37 2.73
N ALA A 27 -16.71 2.72 3.79
CA ALA A 27 -17.15 3.43 5.00
C ALA A 27 -15.97 4.13 5.70
N TRP A 28 -14.81 3.49 5.82
CA TRP A 28 -13.65 4.11 6.46
C TRP A 28 -13.04 5.24 5.59
N GLU A 29 -13.04 5.07 4.27
CA GLU A 29 -12.60 6.11 3.35
C GLU A 29 -13.49 7.35 3.44
N SER A 30 -14.82 7.16 3.43
CA SER A 30 -15.78 8.27 3.55
C SER A 30 -15.65 9.00 4.89
N MET A 31 -15.37 8.29 5.99
CA MET A 31 -15.03 8.92 7.28
C MET A 31 -13.78 9.79 7.19
N TRP A 32 -12.70 9.30 6.56
CA TRP A 32 -11.48 10.08 6.39
C TRP A 32 -11.66 11.29 5.47
N ARG A 33 -12.50 11.16 4.43
CA ARG A 33 -12.89 12.26 3.52
C ARG A 33 -13.86 13.25 4.15
N LEU A 34 -14.31 13.01 5.38
CA LEU A 34 -15.27 13.86 6.12
C LEU A 34 -16.64 13.94 5.42
N GLU A 35 -17.03 12.87 4.71
CA GLU A 35 -18.31 12.74 3.99
C GLU A 35 -19.45 12.35 4.94
N ALA A 36 -19.67 13.13 5.99
CA ALA A 36 -20.67 12.84 7.03
C ALA A 36 -22.12 13.10 6.58
N PHE A 37 -22.32 13.97 5.58
CA PHE A 37 -23.63 14.44 5.15
C PHE A 37 -23.93 14.06 3.70
N LYS A 38 -25.15 13.60 3.45
CA LYS A 38 -25.63 13.27 2.09
C LYS A 38 -26.01 14.50 1.27
N GLU A 39 -26.34 15.61 1.92
CA GLU A 39 -26.69 16.87 1.27
C GLU A 39 -25.53 17.85 1.31
N THR A 40 -25.45 18.71 0.30
CA THR A 40 -24.37 19.72 0.21
C THR A 40 -24.57 20.85 1.24
N ARG A 41 -23.48 21.52 1.61
CA ARG A 41 -23.52 22.67 2.53
C ARG A 41 -24.48 23.78 2.06
N ALA A 42 -24.56 24.00 0.75
CA ALA A 42 -25.49 24.99 0.17
C ALA A 42 -26.96 24.63 0.40
N GLN A 43 -27.33 23.35 0.27
CA GLN A 43 -28.69 22.87 0.52
C GLN A 43 -29.06 22.93 2.00
N ALA A 44 -28.12 22.61 2.90
CA ALA A 44 -28.33 22.74 4.34
C ALA A 44 -28.54 24.21 4.75
N ASN A 45 -27.73 25.13 4.21
CA ASN A 45 -27.86 26.56 4.48
C ASN A 45 -29.22 27.12 4.02
N GLN A 46 -29.74 26.68 2.86
CA GLN A 46 -31.08 27.07 2.40
C GLN A 46 -32.20 26.61 3.35
N LYS A 47 -31.97 25.53 4.10
CA LYS A 47 -32.89 25.02 5.14
C LYS A 47 -32.65 25.65 6.51
N GLY A 48 -31.79 26.67 6.61
CA GLY A 48 -31.42 27.32 7.86
C GLY A 48 -30.57 26.44 8.79
N ARG A 49 -29.88 25.43 8.26
CA ARG A 49 -29.03 24.51 9.03
C ARG A 49 -27.57 24.71 8.67
N GLU A 50 -26.70 24.74 9.66
CA GLU A 50 -25.26 24.69 9.46
C GLU A 50 -24.75 23.25 9.56
N GLN A 51 -23.93 22.84 8.59
CA GLN A 51 -23.21 21.57 8.64
C GLN A 51 -21.80 21.80 9.19
N VAL A 52 -21.47 21.11 10.27
CA VAL A 52 -20.15 21.12 10.88
C VAL A 52 -19.62 19.69 10.90
N VAL A 53 -18.39 19.49 10.43
CA VAL A 53 -17.67 18.22 10.52
C VAL A 53 -16.36 18.48 11.25
N LEU A 54 -16.04 17.62 12.22
CA LEU A 54 -14.77 17.68 12.94
C LEU A 54 -13.70 16.87 12.20
N PRO A 55 -12.43 17.32 12.17
CA PRO A 55 -11.35 16.64 11.48
C PRO A 55 -10.82 15.41 12.23
N ASP A 56 -11.56 14.87 13.20
CA ASP A 56 -11.09 13.80 14.09
C ASP A 56 -10.55 12.58 13.34
N PRO A 57 -11.23 12.05 12.29
CA PRO A 57 -10.71 10.91 11.53
C PRO A 57 -9.37 11.21 10.86
N GLN A 58 -9.20 12.43 10.34
CA GLN A 58 -7.94 12.86 9.72
C GLN A 58 -6.83 13.02 10.76
N ASN A 59 -7.15 13.59 11.92
CA ASN A 59 -6.21 13.76 13.01
C ASN A 59 -5.71 12.41 13.54
N VAL A 60 -6.59 11.43 13.69
CA VAL A 60 -6.23 10.07 14.11
C VAL A 60 -5.28 9.41 13.11
N VAL A 61 -5.61 9.47 11.82
CA VAL A 61 -4.75 8.91 10.75
C VAL A 61 -3.40 9.62 10.70
N ASN A 62 -3.39 10.95 10.78
CA ASN A 62 -2.15 11.73 10.76
C ASN A 62 -1.26 11.45 11.98
N LEU A 63 -1.86 11.24 13.16
CA LEU A 63 -1.13 10.84 14.36
C LEU A 63 -0.53 9.44 14.18
N ALA A 64 -1.31 8.49 13.70
CA ALA A 64 -0.84 7.12 13.47
C ALA A 64 0.27 7.07 12.41
N MET A 65 0.16 7.85 11.33
CA MET A 65 1.21 7.99 10.32
C MET A 65 2.55 8.49 10.91
N ARG A 66 2.52 9.36 11.93
CA ARG A 66 3.75 9.83 12.61
C ARG A 66 4.38 8.78 13.52
N LEU A 67 3.61 7.79 13.97
CA LEU A 67 4.12 6.68 14.79
C LEU A 67 4.81 5.62 13.93
N LEU A 68 4.45 5.53 12.65
CA LEU A 68 5.06 4.60 11.72
C LEU A 68 6.36 5.18 11.16
N ALA A 69 7.40 4.34 11.10
CA ALA A 69 8.65 4.72 10.47
C ALA A 69 8.43 4.94 8.96
N ASN A 70 9.17 5.87 8.36
CA ASN A 70 9.10 6.14 6.91
C ASN A 70 9.91 5.16 6.06
N GLU A 71 10.70 4.30 6.71
CA GLU A 71 11.61 3.36 6.07
C GLU A 71 11.40 1.94 6.62
N PRO A 72 11.47 0.92 5.76
CA PRO A 72 11.33 -0.46 6.21
C PRO A 72 12.58 -0.91 6.97
N LYS A 73 12.36 -1.63 8.08
CA LYS A 73 13.43 -2.39 8.73
C LYS A 73 13.56 -3.74 8.02
N ILE A 74 14.66 -3.94 7.31
CA ILE A 74 14.96 -5.21 6.62
C ILE A 74 15.94 -6.01 7.47
N GLU A 75 15.53 -7.22 7.85
CA GLU A 75 16.37 -8.20 8.53
C GLU A 75 16.48 -9.44 7.66
N ILE A 76 17.71 -9.96 7.51
CA ILE A 76 17.97 -11.17 6.75
C ILE A 76 18.57 -12.18 7.73
N PRO A 77 17.90 -13.32 7.96
CA PRO A 77 18.46 -14.36 8.81
C PRO A 77 19.70 -14.96 8.15
N THR A 78 20.67 -15.34 8.97
CA THR A 78 21.78 -16.19 8.54
C THR A 78 21.26 -17.59 8.22
N ASP A 79 21.91 -18.27 7.27
CA ASP A 79 21.53 -19.64 6.90
C ASP A 79 21.65 -20.55 8.15
N MET A 80 20.62 -21.36 8.40
CA MET A 80 20.41 -22.09 9.67
C MET A 80 21.50 -23.10 10.03
N ASP A 81 22.32 -23.52 9.05
CA ASP A 81 23.17 -24.71 9.18
C ASP A 81 24.59 -24.42 9.71
N ALA A 82 25.06 -23.17 9.71
CA ALA A 82 26.28 -22.78 10.42
C ALA A 82 26.40 -21.24 10.52
N VAL A 83 26.25 -20.69 11.73
CA VAL A 83 26.60 -19.28 12.02
C VAL A 83 28.12 -19.16 12.00
N THR A 84 28.64 -18.94 10.81
CA THR A 84 30.04 -18.61 10.54
C THR A 84 30.16 -17.13 10.25
N GLU A 85 31.34 -16.53 10.48
CA GLU A 85 31.60 -15.12 10.12
C GLU A 85 31.25 -14.82 8.65
N ASP A 86 31.52 -15.77 7.75
CA ASP A 86 31.16 -15.68 6.33
C ASP A 86 29.63 -15.65 6.10
N SER A 87 28.87 -16.42 6.89
CA SER A 87 27.39 -16.44 6.78
C SER A 87 26.77 -15.12 7.24
N GLU A 88 27.31 -14.50 8.29
CA GLU A 88 26.88 -13.19 8.80
C GLU A 88 27.22 -12.09 7.81
N ALA A 89 28.45 -12.09 7.28
CA ALA A 89 28.88 -11.15 6.26
C ALA A 89 27.99 -11.23 5.00
N ASN A 90 27.61 -12.45 4.59
CA ASN A 90 26.70 -12.65 3.46
C ASN A 90 25.28 -12.14 3.74
N ALA A 91 24.73 -12.37 4.94
CA ALA A 91 23.44 -11.84 5.33
C ALA A 91 23.42 -10.31 5.33
N ASP A 92 24.49 -9.68 5.83
CA ASP A 92 24.66 -8.23 5.82
C ASP A 92 24.76 -7.66 4.41
N LEU A 93 25.47 -8.33 3.49
CA LEU A 93 25.55 -7.92 2.09
C LEU A 93 24.19 -8.00 1.41
N ARG A 94 23.43 -9.08 1.63
CA ARG A 94 22.06 -9.21 1.12
C ARG A 94 21.16 -8.10 1.68
N LYS A 95 21.31 -7.75 2.97
CA LYS A 95 20.52 -6.70 3.63
C LYS A 95 20.80 -5.35 3.00
N LYS A 96 22.07 -5.00 2.83
CA LYS A 96 22.49 -3.77 2.13
C LYS A 96 21.92 -3.73 0.71
N TYR A 97 22.00 -4.84 -0.02
CA TYR A 97 21.44 -4.92 -1.38
C TYR A 97 19.93 -4.63 -1.40
N LEU A 98 19.13 -5.28 -0.54
CA LEU A 98 17.69 -5.04 -0.47
C LEU A 98 17.35 -3.60 -0.05
N MET A 99 18.12 -3.01 0.86
CA MET A 99 17.95 -1.60 1.24
C MET A 99 18.19 -0.66 0.05
N TYR A 100 19.28 -0.86 -0.70
CA TYR A 100 19.57 -0.06 -1.89
C TYR A 100 18.52 -0.24 -2.99
N LEU A 101 18.07 -1.47 -3.20
CA LEU A 101 17.01 -1.81 -4.14
C LEU A 101 15.72 -1.04 -3.82
N TRP A 102 15.34 -1.01 -2.54
CA TRP A 102 14.18 -0.27 -2.05
C TRP A 102 14.32 1.24 -2.26
N GLN A 103 15.45 1.82 -1.83
CA GLN A 103 15.73 3.24 -2.00
C GLN A 103 15.69 3.65 -3.47
N ARG A 104 16.29 2.83 -4.35
CA ARG A 104 16.28 3.09 -5.79
C ARG A 104 14.89 3.02 -6.38
N SER A 105 14.08 2.03 -5.98
CA SER A 105 12.69 1.90 -6.42
C SER A 105 11.86 3.15 -6.03
N ASN A 106 11.98 3.62 -4.79
CA ASN A 106 11.32 4.85 -4.35
C ASN A 106 11.74 6.09 -5.18
N ILE A 107 13.03 6.20 -5.52
CA ILE A 107 13.54 7.29 -6.37
C ILE A 107 12.95 7.19 -7.79
N ASP A 108 12.98 6.00 -8.39
CA ASP A 108 12.51 5.76 -9.76
C ASP A 108 10.98 5.99 -9.88
N GLN A 109 10.22 5.63 -8.85
CA GLN A 109 8.76 5.84 -8.77
C GLN A 109 8.37 7.23 -8.24
N ARG A 110 9.33 8.01 -7.71
CA ARG A 110 9.12 9.33 -7.08
C ARG A 110 8.05 9.30 -5.98
N ARG A 111 7.96 8.20 -5.26
CA ARG A 111 6.98 7.97 -4.18
C ARG A 111 7.65 7.25 -3.03
N ASN A 112 7.20 7.54 -1.81
CA ASN A 112 7.55 6.72 -0.66
C ASN A 112 6.48 5.63 -0.51
N LEU A 113 6.78 4.44 -1.03
CA LEU A 113 5.87 3.30 -0.98
C LEU A 113 5.43 2.96 0.45
N PHE A 114 6.30 3.12 1.44
CA PHE A 114 5.97 2.79 2.83
C PHE A 114 4.96 3.77 3.43
N SER A 115 5.08 5.06 3.09
CA SER A 115 4.09 6.07 3.45
C SER A 115 2.73 5.77 2.81
N ASP A 116 2.73 5.39 1.53
CA ASP A 116 1.49 5.06 0.82
C ASP A 116 0.81 3.84 1.44
N ILE A 117 1.56 2.77 1.74
CA ILE A 117 1.07 1.56 2.39
C ILE A 117 0.50 1.87 3.78
N SER A 118 1.21 2.69 4.56
CA SER A 118 0.79 3.09 5.90
C SER A 118 -0.55 3.81 5.85
N TRP A 119 -0.71 4.75 4.91
CA TRP A 119 -1.98 5.45 4.71
C TRP A 119 -3.09 4.49 4.27
N GLN A 120 -2.83 3.62 3.29
CA GLN A 120 -3.80 2.63 2.80
C GLN A 120 -4.25 1.67 3.92
N GLY A 121 -3.32 1.22 4.76
CA GLY A 121 -3.60 0.39 5.92
C GLY A 121 -4.43 1.11 6.99
N LEU A 122 -4.11 2.38 7.28
CA LEU A 122 -4.81 3.16 8.30
C LEU A 122 -6.20 3.62 7.86
N VAL A 123 -6.36 3.98 6.58
CA VAL A 123 -7.63 4.52 6.04
C VAL A 123 -8.53 3.42 5.51
N LEU A 124 -8.01 2.48 4.72
CA LEU A 124 -8.83 1.45 4.06
C LEU A 124 -8.78 0.10 4.76
N GLY A 125 -7.86 -0.09 5.72
CA GLY A 125 -7.63 -1.39 6.36
C GLY A 125 -7.03 -2.43 5.41
N ARG A 126 -6.58 -2.02 4.22
CA ARG A 126 -6.10 -2.93 3.18
C ARG A 126 -5.02 -2.29 2.32
N PHE A 127 -4.04 -3.11 1.95
CA PHE A 127 -3.05 -2.80 0.93
C PHE A 127 -2.51 -4.11 0.38
N CYS A 128 -1.91 -4.05 -0.81
CA CYS A 128 -1.21 -5.18 -1.40
C CYS A 128 0.11 -4.68 -1.96
N LEU A 129 1.15 -5.47 -1.77
CA LEU A 129 2.45 -5.24 -2.37
C LEU A 129 2.68 -6.27 -3.45
N GLU A 130 3.08 -5.79 -4.62
CA GLU A 130 3.48 -6.63 -5.74
C GLU A 130 4.92 -6.32 -6.10
N ILE A 131 5.76 -7.35 -6.09
CA ILE A 131 7.16 -7.25 -6.51
C ILE A 131 7.28 -7.98 -7.84
N LYS A 132 7.59 -7.25 -8.91
CA LYS A 132 7.76 -7.80 -10.25
C LYS A 132 9.18 -7.58 -10.72
N TRP A 133 9.80 -8.61 -11.27
CA TRP A 133 11.06 -8.45 -11.99
C TRP A 133 10.75 -8.11 -13.45
N VAL A 134 11.06 -6.89 -13.87
CA VAL A 134 10.65 -6.36 -15.19
C VAL A 134 11.79 -6.17 -16.16
N LYS A 135 13.00 -6.70 -15.87
CA LYS A 135 14.20 -6.53 -16.70
C LYS A 135 13.95 -6.82 -18.18
N ASP A 136 13.25 -7.91 -18.48
CA ASP A 136 13.03 -8.36 -19.85
C ASP A 136 11.98 -7.52 -20.59
N GLN A 137 11.08 -6.91 -19.84
CA GLN A 137 10.01 -6.04 -20.35
C GLN A 137 10.47 -4.58 -20.54
N LEU A 138 11.62 -4.20 -19.95
CA LEU A 138 12.17 -2.86 -20.12
C LEU A 138 12.67 -2.63 -21.56
N PRO A 139 12.48 -1.42 -22.12
CA PRO A 139 13.10 -1.03 -23.38
C PRO A 139 14.62 -1.21 -23.33
N ALA A 140 15.24 -1.63 -24.44
CA ALA A 140 16.67 -1.98 -24.50
C ALA A 140 17.59 -0.88 -23.94
N MET A 141 17.26 0.40 -24.17
CA MET A 141 18.04 1.54 -23.68
C MET A 141 17.97 1.77 -22.16
N LEU A 142 16.98 1.19 -21.49
CA LEU A 142 16.73 1.36 -20.05
C LEU A 142 17.17 0.15 -19.22
N LYS A 143 17.45 -1.01 -19.86
CA LYS A 143 17.84 -2.25 -19.17
C LYS A 143 19.07 -2.09 -18.27
N ASP A 144 20.00 -1.23 -18.66
CA ASP A 144 21.25 -0.99 -17.91
C ASP A 144 21.18 0.25 -16.99
N LYS A 145 20.10 1.04 -17.07
CA LYS A 145 19.97 2.34 -16.37
C LYS A 145 18.94 2.34 -15.24
N ARG A 146 17.98 1.42 -15.29
CA ARG A 146 16.90 1.32 -14.30
C ARG A 146 17.05 0.06 -13.45
N CYS A 147 16.56 0.16 -12.22
CA CYS A 147 16.39 -1.02 -11.38
C CYS A 147 15.45 -2.02 -12.09
N PRO A 148 15.79 -3.32 -12.14
CA PRO A 148 14.97 -4.32 -12.82
C PRO A 148 13.75 -4.79 -12.00
N ILE A 149 13.19 -3.91 -11.17
CA ILE A 149 12.03 -4.13 -10.29
C ILE A 149 11.03 -3.00 -10.48
#